data_AF-A0A1R4JPW3-F1
#
_entry.id   AF-A0A1R4JPW3-F1
#
_cell.length_a   1.000
_cell.length_b   1.000
_cell.length_c   1.000
_cell.angle_alpha   90.00
_cell.angle_beta   90.00
_cell.angle_gamma   90.00
#
_symmetry.space_group_name_H-M   'P 1'
#
loop_
_entity.id
_entity.type
_entity.pdbx_description
1 polymer ?
#
loop_
_entity_poly.entity_id
_entity_poly.type
_entity_poly.pdbx_seq_one_letter_code
_entity_poly.pdbx_strand_id
1 'polypeptide(L)' 'MFNKYKEFTEKHPYAHVILIMLFTSFIGISIEYIVNKKIIGGGLYTAIALTLIELLRIRRRDKEKS' A
#
# COMPACT_ATOMS: atom_id res chain seq x y z
N MET A 1 -16.88 -12.32 2.51
CA MET A 1 -16.08 -11.10 2.73
C MET A 1 -14.99 -10.91 1.67
N PHE A 2 -14.15 -11.92 1.40
CA PHE A 2 -13.07 -11.83 0.39
C PHE A 2 -13.51 -11.51 -1.05
N ASN A 3 -14.63 -12.05 -1.53
CA ASN A 3 -15.10 -11.75 -2.90
C ASN A 3 -15.48 -10.28 -3.11
N LYS A 4 -16.12 -9.64 -2.13
CA LYS A 4 -16.45 -8.21 -2.21
C LYS A 4 -15.19 -7.34 -2.16
N TYR A 5 -14.20 -7.74 -1.38
CA TYR A 5 -12.92 -7.04 -1.34
C TYR A 5 -12.19 -7.18 -2.68
N LYS A 6 -12.15 -8.38 -3.27
CA LYS A 6 -11.56 -8.62 -4.58
C LYS A 6 -12.24 -7.77 -5.66
N GLU A 7 -13.57 -7.76 -5.70
CA GLU A 7 -14.33 -6.92 -6.64
C GLU A 7 -14.04 -5.43 -6.46
N PHE A 8 -13.89 -4.96 -5.22
CA PHE A 8 -13.48 -3.59 -4.92
C PHE A 8 -12.06 -3.29 -5.41
N THR A 9 -11.10 -4.20 -5.21
CA THR A 9 -9.72 -4.03 -5.70
C THR A 9 -9.62 -4.00 -7.22
N GLU A 10 -10.53 -4.69 -7.91
CA GLU A 10 -10.58 -4.71 -9.38
C GLU A 10 -11.30 -3.48 -9.95
N LYS A 11 -12.39 -3.01 -9.32
CA LYS A 11 -13.12 -1.80 -9.74
C LYS A 11 -12.38 -0.50 -9.38
N HIS A 12 -11.70 -0.46 -8.24
CA HIS A 12 -11.04 0.74 -7.73
C HIS A 12 -9.59 0.45 -7.30
N PRO A 13 -8.71 0.09 -8.25
CA PRO A 13 -7.34 -0.31 -7.96
C PRO A 13 -6.52 0.81 -7.29
N TYR A 14 -6.71 2.07 -7.70
CA TYR A 14 -6.04 3.22 -7.08
C TYR A 14 -6.53 3.52 -5.66
N ALA A 15 -7.83 3.39 -5.39
CA ALA A 15 -8.37 3.57 -4.05
C ALA A 15 -7.86 2.48 -3.10
N HIS A 16 -7.75 1.24 -3.58
CA HIS A 16 -7.16 0.14 -2.82
C HIS A 16 -5.70 0.41 -2.45
N VAL A 17 -4.89 0.93 -3.38
CA VAL A 17 -3.48 1.29 -3.12
C VAL A 17 -3.37 2.37 -2.05
N ILE A 18 -4.17 3.45 -2.13
CA ILE A 18 -4.17 4.52 -1.13
C ILE A 18 -4.53 3.97 0.26
N LEU A 19 -5.52 3.08 0.31
CA LEU A 19 -5.99 2.47 1.55
C LEU A 19 -4.88 1.60 2.17
N ILE A 20 -4.21 0.75 1.37
CA ILE A 20 -3.04 -0.02 1.83
C ILE A 20 -1.91 0.90 2.30
N MET A 21 -1.62 1.98 1.57
CA MET A 21 -0.56 2.93 1.91
C MET A 21 -0.80 3.57 3.30
N LEU A 22 -2.03 3.97 3.59
CA LEU A 22 -2.42 4.51 4.90
C LEU A 22 -2.19 3.49 6.03
N PHE A 23 -2.66 2.26 5.86
CA PHE A 23 -2.49 1.21 6.88
C PHE A 23 -1.02 0.84 7.10
N THR A 24 -0.28 0.65 6.01
CA THR A 24 1.16 0.29 6.08
C THR A 24 2.00 1.41 6.69
N SER A 25 1.72 2.68 6.35
CA SER A 25 2.37 3.82 6.98
C SER A 25 2.07 3.88 8.48
N PHE A 26 0.80 3.74 8.86
CA PHE A 26 0.40 3.77 10.27
C PHE A 26 1.06 2.64 11.08
N ILE A 27 1.09 1.42 10.54
CA ILE A 27 1.74 0.26 11.18
C ILE A 27 3.25 0.48 11.25
N GLY A 28 3.89 0.94 10.17
CA GLY A 28 5.33 1.17 10.11
C GLY A 28 5.80 2.21 11.14
N ILE A 29 5.08 3.35 11.23
CA ILE A 29 5.35 4.38 12.25
C ILE A 29 5.12 3.82 13.65
N SER A 30 4.03 3.06 13.85
CA SER A 30 3.69 2.48 15.16
C SER A 30 4.77 1.49 15.64
N ILE A 31 5.26 0.62 14.75
CA ILE A 31 6.34 -0.33 15.07
C ILE A 31 7.64 0.41 15.39
N GLU A 32 8.02 1.41 14.59
CA GLU A 32 9.20 2.24 14.87
C GLU A 32 9.11 2.91 16.24
N TYR A 33 7.94 3.44 16.56
CA TYR A 33 7.70 4.08 17.84
C TYR A 33 7.79 3.10 19.01
N ILE A 34 7.22 1.89 18.88
CA ILE A 34 7.26 0.87 19.94
C ILE A 34 8.68 0.33 20.15
N VAL A 35 9.41 0.05 19.07
CA VAL A 35 10.71 -0.63 19.12
C VAL A 35 11.85 0.36 19.41
N ASN A 36 11.91 1.47 18.66
CA ASN A 36 13.02 2.40 18.73
C ASN A 36 12.74 3.62 19.61
N LYS A 37 11.49 3.82 20.06
CA LYS A 37 11.00 5.04 20.74
C LYS A 37 11.31 6.34 19.97
N LYS A 38 11.64 6.22 18.69
CA LYS A 38 12.03 7.30 17.78
C LYS A 38 11.45 7.00 16.41
N ILE A 39 10.91 8.04 15.78
CA ILE A 39 10.41 7.97 14.41
C ILE A 39 11.59 8.31 13.50
N ILE A 40 12.14 7.30 12.84
CA ILE A 40 13.29 7.44 11.92
C ILE A 40 12.76 7.58 10.49
N GLY A 41 11.53 7.14 10.24
CA GLY A 41 10.83 7.26 8.96
C GLY A 41 11.09 6.09 8.03
N GLY A 42 11.83 5.06 8.44
CA GLY A 42 12.07 3.83 7.67
C GLY A 42 10.78 3.10 7.27
N GLY A 43 9.80 3.04 8.17
CA GLY A 43 8.44 2.53 7.92
C GLY A 43 7.68 3.36 6.89
N LEU A 44 7.94 4.68 6.86
CA LEU A 44 7.37 5.58 5.85
C LEU A 44 8.02 5.35 4.48
N TYR A 45 9.36 5.29 4.43
CA TYR A 45 10.11 5.06 3.19
C TYR A 45 9.79 3.69 2.57
N THR A 46 9.66 2.64 3.40
CA THR A 46 9.24 1.32 2.93
C THR A 46 7.80 1.32 2.41
N ALA A 47 6.86 2.00 3.09
CA ALA A 47 5.49 2.13 2.59
C ALA A 47 5.42 2.85 1.24
N ILE A 48 6.19 3.92 1.05
CA ILE A 48 6.29 4.66 -0.22
C ILE A 48 6.88 3.76 -1.33
N ALA A 49 7.96 3.04 -1.04
CA ALA A 49 8.59 2.14 -2.02
C ALA A 49 7.64 1.02 -2.46
N LEU A 50 6.93 0.39 -1.53
CA LEU A 50 5.93 -0.65 -1.84
C LEU A 50 4.77 -0.09 -2.66
N THR A 51 4.30 1.11 -2.32
CA THR A 51 3.23 1.80 -3.04
C THR A 51 3.61 2.05 -4.51
N LEU A 52 4.85 2.47 -4.77
CA LEU A 52 5.37 2.66 -6.13
C LEU A 52 5.41 1.35 -6.92
N ILE A 53 5.83 0.26 -6.27
CA ILE A 53 5.85 -1.09 -6.90
C ILE A 53 4.42 -1.53 -7.27
N GLU A 54 3.47 -1.35 -6.37
CA GLU A 54 2.06 -1.70 -6.58
C GLU A 54 1.45 -0.90 -7.75
N LEU A 55 1.75 0.40 -7.83
CA LEU A 55 1.36 1.29 -8.93
C LEU A 55 1.94 0.82 -10.28
N LEU A 56 3.22 0.48 -10.33
CA LEU A 56 3.85 -0.06 -11.53
C LEU A 56 3.20 -1.38 -11.96
N ARG A 57 2.85 -2.24 -10.99
CA ARG A 57 2.16 -3.51 -11.24
C ARG A 57 0.76 -3.30 -11.81
N ILE A 58 -0.02 -2.35 -11.27
CA ILE A 58 -1.34 -1.99 -11.80
C ILE A 58 -1.21 -1.47 -13.23
N ARG A 59 -0.27 -0.54 -13.46
CA ARG A 59 -0.02 0.01 -14.81
C ARG A 59 0.35 -1.07 -15.83
N ARG A 60 1.12 -2.09 -15.45
CA ARG A 60 1.42 -3.23 -16.32
C ARG A 60 0.17 -4.07 -16.62
N ARG A 61 -0.66 -4.36 -15.61
CA ARG A 61 -1.91 -5.11 -15.80
C ARG A 61 -2.92 -4.39 -16.69
N ASP A 62 -3.05 -3.07 -16.56
CA ASP A 62 -3.92 -2.27 -17.43
C ASP A 62 -3.41 -2.29 -18.89
N LYS A 63 -2.09 -2.30 -19.12
CA LYS A 63 -1.51 -2.45 -20.46
C LYS A 63 -1.70 -3.83 -21.08
N GLU A 64 -1.72 -4.90 -20.29
CA GLU A 64 -1.97 -6.27 -20.77
C GLU A 64 -3.45 -6.54 -21.09
N LYS A 65 -4.37 -5.72 -20.55
CA LYS A 65 -5.81 -5.82 -20.82
C LYS A 65 -6.27 -5.03 -22.07
N SER A 66 -5.41 -4.17 -22.63
CA SER A 66 -5.67 -3.35 -23.83
C SER A 66 -5.05 -3.97 -25.07
#